data_AF-A0A6T9Y6V0-F1
#
_entry.id   AF-A0A6T9Y6V0-F1
#
_cell.length_a   1.000
_cell.length_b   1.000
_cell.length_c   1.000
_cell.angle_alpha   90.00
_cell.angle_beta   90.00
_cell.angle_gamma   90.00
#
_symmetry.space_group_name_H-M   'P 1'
#
loop_
_entity.id
_entity.type
_entity.pdbx_description
1 polymer ?
#
loop_
_entity_poly.entity_id
_entity_poly.type
_entity_poly.pdbx_seq_one_letter_code
_entity_poly.pdbx_strand_id
1 'polypeptide(L)' 'MDDSNQHLKYLLKQTDIAFKALMREPASTLLNEQYEKAKLELDSYTASLKHTLNQRHQQQRQR' A
#
# COMPACT_ATOMS: atom_id res chain seq x y z
N MET A 1 16.50 7.92 0.05
CA MET A 1 15.31 7.89 0.93
C MET A 1 14.00 8.09 0.15
N ASP A 2 14.06 8.33 -1.17
CA ASP A 2 12.88 8.63 -2.01
C ASP A 2 12.17 7.40 -2.60
N ASP A 3 12.88 6.29 -2.80
CA ASP A 3 12.29 5.08 -3.42
C ASP A 3 11.11 4.52 -2.62
N SER A 4 11.21 4.56 -1.29
CA SER A 4 10.10 4.11 -0.42
C SER A 4 8.85 4.96 -0.59
N ASN A 5 9.02 6.25 -0.88
CA ASN A 5 7.93 7.18 -1.07
C ASN A 5 7.35 7.06 -2.49
N GLN A 6 8.19 6.77 -3.49
CA GLN A 6 7.75 6.46 -4.85
C GLN A 6 6.94 5.16 -4.91
N HIS A 7 7.40 4.10 -4.25
CA HIS A 7 6.68 2.83 -4.21
C HIS A 7 5.33 2.96 -3.49
N LEU A 8 5.27 3.70 -2.37
CA LEU A 8 4.01 3.99 -1.69
C LEU A 8 3.02 4.72 -2.62
N LYS A 9 3.49 5.77 -3.32
CA LYS A 9 2.66 6.51 -4.27
C LYS A 9 2.17 5.63 -5.42
N TYR A 10 3.00 4.70 -5.88
CA TYR A 10 2.63 3.72 -6.89
C TYR A 10 1.50 2.80 -6.39
N LEU A 11 1.66 2.21 -5.21
CA LEU A 11 0.64 1.32 -4.61
C LEU A 11 -0.68 2.04 -4.36
N LEU A 12 -0.64 3.29 -3.88
CA LEU A 12 -1.83 4.13 -3.72
C LEU A 12 -2.53 4.36 -5.06
N LYS A 13 -1.77 4.69 -6.11
CA LYS A 13 -2.32 4.92 -7.45
C LYS A 13 -2.93 3.64 -8.04
N GLN A 14 -2.29 2.49 -7.88
CA GLN A 14 -2.83 1.20 -8.34
C GLN A 14 -4.13 0.85 -7.61
N THR A 15 -4.16 1.02 -6.30
CA THR A 15 -5.36 0.77 -5.47
C THR A 15 -6.52 1.68 -5.89
N ASP A 16 -6.25 2.97 -6.14
CA ASP A 16 -7.26 3.93 -6.60
C ASP A 16 -7.81 3.59 -8.00
N ILE A 17 -6.95 3.15 -8.92
CA ILE A 17 -7.38 2.70 -10.26
C ILE A 17 -8.28 1.46 -10.14
N ALA A 18 -7.85 0.45 -9.38
CA ALA A 18 -8.62 -0.77 -9.18
C ALA A 18 -9.96 -0.49 -8.49
N PHE A 19 -9.97 0.40 -7.50
CA PHE A 19 -11.18 0.85 -6.82
C PHE A 19 -12.15 1.54 -7.77
N LYS A 20 -11.65 2.47 -8.61
CA LYS A 20 -12.48 3.17 -9.61
C LYS A 20 -13.04 2.22 -10.66
N ALA A 21 -12.28 1.21 -11.07
CA ALA A 21 -12.76 0.18 -11.97
C ALA A 21 -13.87 -0.66 -11.31
N LEU A 22 -13.65 -1.12 -10.08
CA LEU A 22 -14.65 -1.85 -9.30
C LEU A 22 -15.92 -1.03 -9.06
N MET A 23 -15.80 0.28 -8.79
CA MET A 23 -16.97 1.16 -8.64
C MET A 23 -17.82 1.28 -9.91
N ARG A 24 -17.21 1.14 -11.09
CA ARG A 24 -17.94 1.15 -12.37
C ARG A 24 -18.65 -0.17 -12.61
N GLU A 25 -18.07 -1.28 -12.17
CA GLU A 25 -18.59 -2.63 -12.36
C GLU A 25 -18.52 -3.44 -11.05
N PRO A 26 -19.39 -3.13 -10.07
CA PRO A 26 -19.30 -3.70 -8.71
C PRO A 26 -19.64 -5.19 -8.63
N ALA A 27 -20.31 -5.74 -9.66
CA ALA A 27 -20.60 -7.16 -9.76
C ALA A 27 -19.42 -7.97 -10.34
N SER A 28 -18.36 -7.31 -10.81
CA SER A 28 -17.22 -7.98 -11.41
C SER A 28 -16.32 -8.59 -10.33
N THR A 29 -16.37 -9.92 -10.22
CA THR A 29 -15.48 -10.68 -9.32
C THR A 29 -14.01 -10.42 -9.64
N LEU A 30 -13.65 -10.29 -10.93
CA LEU A 30 -12.28 -10.01 -11.35
C LEU A 30 -11.79 -8.65 -10.85
N LEU A 31 -12.60 -7.59 -10.98
CA LEU A 31 -12.22 -6.25 -10.50
C LEU A 31 -12.17 -6.21 -8.97
N ASN A 32 -13.04 -6.97 -8.31
CA ASN A 32 -13.02 -7.10 -6.86
C ASN A 32 -11.72 -7.77 -6.39
N GLU A 33 -11.32 -8.87 -7.04
CA GLU A 33 -10.05 -9.54 -6.75
C GLU A 33 -8.83 -8.65 -7.02
N GLN A 34 -8.86 -7.86 -8.09
CA GLN A 34 -7.78 -6.90 -8.39
C GLN A 34 -7.67 -5.81 -7.33
N TYR A 35 -8.81 -5.26 -6.89
CA TYR A 35 -8.85 -4.29 -5.81
C TYR A 35 -8.35 -4.87 -4.48
N GLU A 36 -8.83 -6.06 -4.10
CA GLU A 36 -8.39 -6.72 -2.86
C GLU A 36 -6.88 -7.04 -2.88
N LYS A 37 -6.33 -7.47 -4.02
CA LYS A 37 -4.89 -7.66 -4.19
C LYS A 37 -4.10 -6.36 -4.00
N ALA A 38 -4.53 -5.28 -4.66
CA ALA A 38 -3.88 -3.97 -4.54
C ALA A 38 -3.92 -3.43 -3.10
N LYS A 39 -5.05 -3.62 -2.42
CA LYS A 39 -5.24 -3.26 -1.01
C LYS A 39 -4.31 -4.05 -0.09
N LEU A 40 -4.24 -5.37 -0.25
CA LEU A 40 -3.35 -6.23 0.53
C LEU A 40 -1.87 -5.85 0.36
N GLU A 41 -1.46 -5.49 -0.86
CA GLU A 41 -0.09 -5.05 -1.14
C GLU A 41 0.22 -3.71 -0.47
N LEU A 42 -0.72 -2.75 -0.52
CA LEU A 42 -0.60 -1.46 0.17
C LEU A 42 -0.54 -1.64 1.70
N ASP A 43 -1.39 -2.49 2.27
CA ASP A 43 -1.42 -2.76 3.71
C ASP A 43 -0.11 -3.43 4.17
N SER A 44 0.38 -4.41 3.41
CA SER A 44 1.65 -5.08 3.68
C SER A 44 2.82 -4.12 3.64
N TYR A 45 2.86 -3.24 2.63
CA TYR A 45 3.92 -2.26 2.48
C TYR A 45 3.89 -1.20 3.60
N THR A 46 2.71 -0.68 3.95
CA THR A 46 2.59 0.30 5.05
C THR A 46 2.95 -0.31 6.40
N ALA A 47 2.61 -1.58 6.65
CA ALA A 47 3.03 -2.30 7.85
C ALA A 47 4.57 -2.43 7.93
N SER A 48 5.21 -2.83 6.83
CA SER A 48 6.67 -2.91 6.73
C SER A 48 7.35 -1.55 6.92
N LEU A 49 6.79 -0.49 6.34
CA LEU A 49 7.29 0.87 6.48
C LEU A 49 7.21 1.35 7.93
N LYS A 50 6.06 1.14 8.60
CA LYS A 50 5.89 1.45 10.03
C LYS A 50 6.90 0.70 10.90
N HIS A 51 7.11 -0.59 10.63
CA HIS A 51 8.10 -1.40 11.34
C HIS A 51 9.51 -0.82 11.19
N THR A 52 9.90 -0.48 9.96
CA THR A 52 11.22 0.10 9.65
C THR A 52 11.43 1.45 10.34
N LEU A 53 10.39 2.31 10.35
CA LEU A 53 10.44 3.61 11.02
C LEU A 53 10.52 3.48 12.55
N ASN A 54 9.78 2.53 13.13
CA ASN A 54 9.85 2.26 14.58
C ASN A 54 11.22 1.72 14.99
N GLN A 55 11.82 0.83 14.20
CA GLN A 55 13.18 0.33 14.45
C GLN A 55 14.23 1.44 14.43
N ARG A 56 14.16 2.36 13.45
CA ARG A 56 15.08 3.52 13.39
C ARG A 56 14.92 4.45 14.60
N HIS A 57 13.68 4.73 15.02
CA HIS A 57 13.43 5.55 16.20
C HIS A 57 13.96 4.91 17.49
N GLN A 58 13.85 3.59 17.63
CA GLN A 58 14.39 2.89 18.80
C GLN A 58 15.93 2.93 18.82
N GLN A 59 16.58 2.79 17.66
CA GLN A 59 18.04 2.89 17.55
C GLN A 59 18.56 4.31 17.86
N GLN A 60 17.82 5.36 17.50
CA GLN A 60 18.21 6.74 17.83
C GLN A 60 18.04 7.09 19.31
N ARG A 61 17.09 6.47 20.03
CA ARG A 61 16.87 6.74 21.47
C ARG A 61 17.86 6.02 22.39
N GLN A 62 18.60 5.03 21.88
CA GLN A 62 19.59 4.27 22.65
C GLN A 62 21.04 4.79 22.46
N ARG A 63 21.23 5.88 21.73
CA ARG A 63 22.52 6.58 21.58
C ARG A 63 22.46 7.92 22.29
#